data_AF-A0A1F9ZFP6-F1
#
_entry.id   AF-A0A1F9ZFP6-F1
#
_cell.length_a   1.000
_cell.length_b   1.000
_cell.length_c   1.000
_cell.angle_alpha   90.00
_cell.angle_beta   90.00
_cell.angle_gamma   90.00
#
_symmetry.space_group_name_H-M   'P 1'
#
loop_
_entity.id
_entity.type
_entity.pdbx_description
1 polymer ?
#
loop_
_entity_poly.entity_id
_entity_poly.type
_entity_poly.pdbx_seq_one_letter_code
_entity_poly.pdbx_strand_id
1 'polypeptide(L)'
;MSCTVKKGLAYRKIDGLMFVVDAAGERLHELNQTGSLIWEGLAAGKSEAGLAEAVRAEFEVDERTARGDVSAFVAELSKAGLIIPKP
;
A
#
# COMPACT_ATOMS: atom_id res chain seq x y z
N MET A 1 -2.84 -10.59 7.20
CA MET A 1 -4.06 -11.03 6.48
C MET A 1 -3.78 -10.94 4.98
N SER A 2 -4.74 -11.21 4.09
CA SER A 2 -4.57 -10.98 2.65
C SER A 2 -5.63 -10.02 2.14
N CYS A 3 -5.19 -8.92 1.53
CA CYS A 3 -6.05 -7.87 0.96
C CYS A 3 -5.74 -7.70 -0.53
N THR A 4 -6.60 -7.00 -1.26
CA THR A 4 -6.36 -6.63 -2.67
C THR A 4 -6.80 -5.19 -2.93
N VAL A 5 -6.17 -4.54 -3.90
CA VAL A 5 -6.55 -3.19 -4.34
C VAL A 5 -7.97 -3.20 -4.91
N LYS A 6 -8.78 -2.19 -4.54
CA LYS A 6 -10.14 -1.98 -5.05
C LYS A 6 -10.09 -1.79 -6.58
N LYS A 7 -11.02 -2.43 -7.28
CA LYS A 7 -11.14 -2.31 -8.73
C LYS A 7 -11.58 -0.89 -9.13
N GLY A 8 -11.15 -0.42 -10.29
CA GLY A 8 -11.53 0.89 -10.84
C GLY A 8 -10.69 2.06 -10.33
N LEU A 9 -9.71 1.81 -9.47
CA LEU A 9 -8.71 2.81 -9.10
C LEU A 9 -7.66 2.93 -10.22
N ALA A 10 -7.38 4.15 -10.66
CA ALA A 10 -6.22 4.43 -11.49
C ALA A 10 -5.07 4.84 -10.56
N TYR A 11 -3.85 4.40 -10.85
CA TYR A 11 -2.68 4.83 -10.08
C TYR A 11 -1.46 4.97 -10.97
N ARG A 12 -0.55 5.86 -10.58
CA ARG A 12 0.69 6.10 -11.31
C ARG A 12 1.79 6.55 -10.36
N LYS A 13 3.01 6.08 -10.62
CA LYS A 13 4.22 6.57 -9.95
C LYS A 13 4.74 7.82 -10.67
N ILE A 14 4.99 8.88 -9.92
CA ILE A 14 5.53 10.17 -10.40
C ILE A 14 6.61 10.58 -9.39
N ASP A 15 7.84 10.81 -9.86
CA ASP A 15 9.00 11.16 -9.02
C ASP A 15 9.19 10.26 -7.80
N GLY A 16 8.94 8.96 -7.97
CA GLY A 16 9.10 7.96 -6.90
C GLY A 16 7.89 7.81 -5.98
N LEU A 17 6.91 8.71 -6.04
CA LEU A 17 5.70 8.70 -5.22
C LEU A 17 4.51 8.15 -6.00
N MET A 18 3.65 7.41 -5.30
CA MET A 18 2.45 6.81 -5.87
C MET A 18 1.26 7.76 -5.71
N PHE A 19 0.59 8.02 -6.82
CA PHE A 19 -0.67 8.75 -6.86
C PHE A 19 -1.80 7.80 -7.21
N VAL A 20 -2.85 7.76 -6.38
CA VAL A 20 -4.03 6.91 -6.56
C VAL A 20 -5.26 7.79 -6.75
N VAL A 21 -5.94 7.62 -7.87
CA VAL A 21 -7.18 8.31 -8.22
C VAL A 21 -8.36 7.39 -7.91
N ASP A 22 -9.17 7.76 -6.93
CA ASP A 22 -10.49 7.19 -6.69
C ASP A 22 -11.55 8.14 -7.27
N ALA A 23 -11.92 7.93 -8.54
CA ALA A 23 -12.92 8.75 -9.22
C ALA A 23 -14.31 8.61 -8.58
N ALA A 24 -14.65 7.45 -8.01
CA ALA A 24 -15.93 7.23 -7.35
C ALA A 24 -16.01 7.95 -6.00
N GLY A 25 -14.88 8.05 -5.30
CA GLY A 25 -14.74 8.81 -4.06
C GLY A 25 -14.36 10.29 -4.26
N GLU A 26 -14.22 10.75 -5.51
CA GLU A 26 -13.75 12.09 -5.89
C GLU A 26 -12.47 12.51 -5.18
N ARG A 27 -11.50 11.60 -5.06
CA ARG A 27 -10.26 11.81 -4.29
C ARG A 27 -9.00 11.43 -5.08
N LEU A 28 -7.96 12.23 -4.87
CA LEU A 28 -6.59 11.92 -5.23
C LEU A 28 -5.81 11.67 -3.94
N HIS A 29 -5.18 10.51 -3.83
CA HIS A 29 -4.30 10.16 -2.73
C HIS A 29 -2.86 10.20 -3.21
N GLU A 30 -2.01 10.91 -2.49
CA GLU A 30 -0.56 10.82 -2.63
C GLU A 30 -0.05 9.92 -1.50
N LEU A 31 0.79 8.94 -1.86
CA LEU A 31 1.40 8.04 -0.89
C LEU A 31 2.87 8.45 -0.73
N ASN A 32 3.35 8.45 0.51
CA ASN A 32 4.78 8.63 0.79
C ASN A 32 5.60 7.47 0.20
N GLN A 33 6.93 7.54 0.31
CA GLN A 33 7.81 6.53 -0.30
C GLN A 33 7.53 5.10 0.18
N THR A 34 7.36 4.91 1.50
CA THR A 34 7.04 3.60 2.10
C THR A 34 5.66 3.10 1.62
N GLY A 35 4.65 3.96 1.65
CA GLY A 35 3.30 3.65 1.19
C GLY A 35 3.24 3.33 -0.30
N SER A 36 4.08 4.00 -1.11
CA SER A 36 4.22 3.73 -2.55
C SER A 36 4.78 2.33 -2.80
N LEU A 37 5.83 1.93 -2.07
CA LEU A 37 6.37 0.57 -2.13
C LEU A 37 5.33 -0.48 -1.70
N ILE A 38 4.61 -0.20 -0.61
CA ILE A 38 3.57 -1.10 -0.10
C ILE A 38 2.43 -1.24 -1.12
N TRP A 39 1.99 -0.14 -1.73
CA TRP A 39 0.96 -0.14 -2.76
C TRP A 39 1.34 -0.99 -3.96
N GLU A 40 2.57 -0.83 -4.49
CA GLU A 40 3.06 -1.64 -5.62
C GLU A 40 3.03 -3.13 -5.29
N GLY A 41 3.47 -3.50 -4.08
CA GLY A 41 3.41 -4.90 -3.65
C GLY A 41 1.99 -5.42 -3.49
N LEU A 42 1.05 -4.63 -2.96
CA LEU A 42 -0.37 -4.99 -2.87
C LEU A 42 -1.00 -5.16 -4.26
N ALA A 43 -0.70 -4.25 -5.19
CA ALA A 43 -1.16 -4.34 -6.58
C ALA A 43 -0.60 -5.58 -7.29
N ALA A 44 0.63 -6.00 -6.94
CA ALA A 44 1.24 -7.25 -7.39
C ALA A 44 0.78 -8.51 -6.61
N GLY A 45 -0.11 -8.36 -5.63
CA GLY A 45 -0.67 -9.47 -4.86
C GLY A 45 0.25 -10.06 -3.77
N LYS A 46 1.29 -9.32 -3.34
CA LYS A 46 2.16 -9.74 -2.23
C LYS A 46 1.39 -9.84 -0.91
N SER A 47 1.85 -10.73 -0.03
CA SER A 47 1.37 -10.84 1.34
C SER A 47 1.97 -9.74 2.23
N GLU A 48 1.34 -9.45 3.37
CA GLU A 48 1.87 -8.50 4.37
C GLU A 48 3.29 -8.86 4.83
N ALA A 49 3.61 -10.15 4.97
CA ALA A 49 4.96 -10.59 5.31
C ALA A 49 5.98 -10.24 4.19
N GLY A 50 5.61 -10.48 2.93
CA GLY A 50 6.46 -10.11 1.79
C GLY A 50 6.60 -8.60 1.61
N LEU A 51 5.58 -7.83 2.00
CA LEU A 51 5.63 -6.37 2.04
C LEU A 51 6.57 -5.88 3.15
N ALA A 52 6.50 -6.49 4.33
CA ALA A 52 7.39 -6.15 5.44
C ALA A 52 8.86 -6.42 5.09
N GLU A 53 9.18 -7.55 4.47
CA GLU A 53 10.55 -7.81 3.98
C GLU A 53 10.99 -6.81 2.90
N ALA A 54 10.08 -6.38 2.02
CA ALA A 54 10.41 -5.36 1.02
C ALA A 54 10.71 -3.99 1.67
N VAL A 55 9.91 -3.57 2.65
CA VAL A 55 10.14 -2.33 3.42
C VAL A 55 11.47 -2.43 4.19
N ARG A 56 11.72 -3.57 4.83
CA ARG A 56 12.96 -3.84 5.56
C ARG A 56 14.19 -3.72 4.66
N ALA A 57 14.13 -4.30 3.46
CA ALA A 57 15.23 -4.28 2.50
C ALA A 57 15.46 -2.90 1.89
N GLU A 58 14.39 -2.16 1.58
CA GLU A 58 14.49 -0.83 0.94
C GLU A 58 14.94 0.26 1.92
N PHE A 59 14.46 0.22 3.16
CA PHE A 59 14.66 1.29 4.15
C PHE A 59 15.62 0.90 5.29
N GLU A 60 16.22 -0.30 5.24
CA GLU A 60 17.17 -0.82 6.23
C GLU A 60 16.67 -0.77 7.69
N VAL A 61 15.37 -0.95 7.89
CA VAL A 61 14.74 -0.97 9.22
C VAL A 61 14.71 -2.38 9.83
N ASP A 62 14.36 -2.49 11.11
CA ASP A 62 14.12 -3.80 11.74
C ASP A 62 12.75 -4.40 11.35
N GLU A 63 12.58 -5.71 11.57
CA GLU A 63 11.36 -6.43 11.23
C GLU A 63 10.11 -5.89 11.96
N ARG A 64 10.25 -5.48 13.22
CA ARG A 64 9.12 -4.99 14.01
C ARG A 64 8.62 -3.66 13.45
N THR A 65 9.54 -2.77 13.11
CA THR A 65 9.25 -1.49 12.47
C THR A 65 8.59 -1.70 11.11
N ALA A 66 9.18 -2.53 10.24
CA ALA A 66 8.62 -2.82 8.92
C ALA A 66 7.20 -3.41 8.98
N ARG A 67 6.95 -4.38 9.87
CA ARG A 67 5.61 -4.95 10.08
C ARG A 67 4.62 -3.91 10.61
N GLY A 68 5.07 -3.04 11.51
CA GLY A 68 4.28 -1.94 12.05
C GLY A 68 3.82 -0.98 10.95
N ASP A 69 4.75 -0.53 10.11
CA ASP A 69 4.47 0.39 9.00
C ASP A 69 3.51 -0.24 7.98
N VAL A 70 3.75 -1.50 7.59
CA VAL A 70 2.85 -2.22 6.68
C VAL A 70 1.44 -2.33 7.28
N SER A 71 1.32 -2.74 8.53
CA SER A 71 0.03 -2.92 9.20
C SER A 71 -0.73 -1.60 9.33
N ALA A 72 -0.04 -0.54 9.77
CA ALA A 72 -0.63 0.79 9.92
C ALA A 72 -1.13 1.31 8.56
N PHE A 73 -0.31 1.20 7.52
CA PHE A 73 -0.66 1.68 6.19
C PHE A 73 -1.80 0.86 5.55
N VAL A 74 -1.79 -0.47 5.68
CA VAL A 74 -2.91 -1.32 5.23
C VAL A 74 -4.22 -0.95 5.94
N ALA A 75 -4.16 -0.63 7.23
CA ALA A 75 -5.33 -0.16 7.97
C ALA A 75 -5.84 1.19 7.45
N GLU A 76 -4.96 2.12 7.09
CA GLU A 76 -5.33 3.40 6.47
C GLU A 76 -5.96 3.22 5.10
N LEU A 77 -5.37 2.39 4.23
CA LEU A 77 -5.94 2.07 2.92
C LEU A 77 -7.32 1.42 3.04
N SER A 78 -7.51 0.55 4.03
CA SER A 78 -8.80 -0.08 4.32
C SER A 78 -9.84 0.95 4.76
N LYS A 79 -9.48 1.85 5.70
CA LYS A 79 -10.35 2.96 6.14
C LYS A 79 -10.68 3.92 5.00
N ALA A 80 -9.75 4.14 4.08
CA ALA A 80 -9.97 4.96 2.88
C ALA A 80 -10.78 4.23 1.80
N GLY A 81 -11.09 2.94 1.98
CA GLY A 81 -11.83 2.14 1.01
C GLY A 81 -11.05 1.83 -0.26
N LEU A 82 -9.72 1.90 -0.23
CA LEU A 82 -8.85 1.70 -1.39
C LEU A 82 -8.43 0.24 -1.59
N ILE A 83 -8.57 -0.57 -0.54
CA ILE A 83 -8.35 -2.02 -0.58
C ILE A 83 -9.57 -2.73 -0.02
N ILE A 84 -9.73 -3.99 -0.40
CA ILE A 84 -10.75 -4.89 0.12
C ILE A 84 -10.09 -6.13 0.73
N PRO A 85 -10.59 -6.64 1.86
CA PRO A 85 -10.12 -7.92 2.41
C PRO A 85 -10.45 -9.04 1.42
N LYS A 86 -9.52 -9.99 1.26
CA LYS A 86 -9.85 -11.23 0.54
C LYS A 86 -10.70 -12.13 1.45
N PRO A 87 -11.74 -12.80 0.91
CA PRO A 87 -12.51 -13.78 1.64
C PRO A 87 -11.68 -15.01 2.03
#